data_AF-A0A751MML0-F1
#
_entry.id   AF-A0A751MML0-F1
#
_cell.length_a   1.000
_cell.length_b   1.000
_cell.length_c   1.000
_cell.angle_alpha   90.00
_cell.angle_beta   90.00
_cell.angle_gamma   90.00
#
_symmetry.space_group_name_H-M   'P 1'
#
loop_
_entity.id
_entity.type
_entity.pdbx_description
1 polymer ?
#
loop_
_entity_poly.entity_id
_entity_poly.type
_entity_poly.pdbx_seq_one_letter_code
_entity_poly.pdbx_strand_id
1 'polypeptide(L)'
;GIDLNVGVTTFNEVYTVSNAMCNAAREVILMADSSKFGRKSPNVVCSLETVDKLITDAGIDPAFRQALEAKGIEVIITGESNE
;
A
#
# COMPACT_ATOMS: atom_id res chain seq x y z
N GLY A 1 6.47 -1.61 4.84
CA GLY A 1 6.22 -2.54 3.72
C GLY A 1 4.73 -2.63 3.48
N ILE A 2 4.34 -3.42 2.49
CA ILE A 2 2.94 -3.66 2.14
C ILE A 2 2.72 -5.16 2.12
N ASP A 3 1.83 -5.64 2.97
CA ASP A 3 1.44 -7.04 3.04
C ASP A 3 -0.07 -7.19 2.85
N LEU A 4 -0.49 -8.15 2.02
CA LEU A 4 -1.88 -8.35 1.63
C LEU A 4 -2.81 -8.69 2.81
N ASN A 5 -2.27 -9.25 3.89
CA ASN A 5 -3.03 -9.69 5.05
C ASN A 5 -2.89 -8.71 6.22
N VAL A 6 -1.70 -8.13 6.42
CA VAL A 6 -1.41 -7.25 7.57
C VAL A 6 -1.73 -5.80 7.27
N GLY A 7 -1.47 -5.31 6.05
CA GLY A 7 -1.67 -3.91 5.68
C GLY A 7 -0.37 -3.16 5.38
N VAL A 8 -0.43 -1.84 5.57
CA VAL A 8 0.72 -0.93 5.43
C VAL A 8 1.51 -0.94 6.73
N THR A 9 2.80 -1.26 6.66
CA THR A 9 3.69 -1.40 7.81
C THR A 9 4.89 -0.46 7.75
N THR A 10 5.46 -0.11 8.90
CA THR A 10 6.64 0.75 8.99
C THR A 10 7.55 0.39 10.17
N PHE A 11 8.81 0.83 10.13
CA PHE A 11 9.72 0.85 11.27
C PHE A 11 9.67 2.18 12.03
N ASN A 12 8.97 3.19 11.49
CA ASN A 12 8.82 4.48 12.16
C ASN A 12 8.03 4.29 13.47
N GLU A 13 8.57 4.75 14.59
CA GLU A 13 7.94 4.67 15.91
C GLU A 13 6.76 5.63 16.05
N VAL A 14 6.74 6.73 15.30
CA VAL A 14 5.67 7.75 15.31
C VAL A 14 4.57 7.42 14.29
N TYR A 15 4.36 6.14 13.99
CA TYR A 15 3.37 5.67 13.02
C TYR A 15 1.92 5.97 13.41
N THR A 16 1.68 6.21 14.70
CA THR A 16 0.35 6.52 15.25
C THR A 16 -0.24 7.81 14.66
N VAL A 17 0.60 8.78 14.30
CA VAL A 17 0.17 9.99 13.62
C VAL A 17 -0.35 9.67 12.22
N SER A 18 0.39 8.86 11.45
CA SER A 18 -0.05 8.41 10.13
C SER A 18 -1.33 7.57 10.20
N ASN A 19 -1.46 6.70 11.20
CA ASN A 19 -2.69 5.94 11.45
C ASN A 19 -3.88 6.87 11.72
N ALA A 20 -3.71 7.87 12.60
CA ALA A 20 -4.75 8.86 12.86
C ALA A 20 -5.13 9.67 11.62
N MET A 21 -4.16 10.02 10.77
CA MET A 21 -4.41 10.68 9.48
C MET A 21 -5.24 9.79 8.54
N CYS A 22 -4.91 8.49 8.43
CA CYS A 22 -5.69 7.55 7.62
C CYS A 22 -7.14 7.45 8.10
N ASN A 23 -7.37 7.36 9.41
CA ASN A 23 -8.72 7.24 9.97
C ASN A 23 -9.57 8.52 9.81
N ALA A 24 -8.94 9.70 9.76
CA ALA A 24 -9.62 10.97 9.59
C ALA A 24 -9.83 11.36 8.13
N ALA A 25 -9.16 10.69 7.19
CA ALA A 25 -9.24 11.02 5.78
C ALA A 25 -10.56 10.53 5.16
N ARG A 26 -11.14 11.33 4.26
CA ARG A 26 -12.23 10.90 3.38
C ARG A 26 -11.74 9.89 2.34
N GLU A 27 -10.46 9.98 1.99
CA GLU A 27 -9.84 9.21 0.92
C GLU A 27 -8.35 9.01 1.23
N VAL A 28 -7.88 7.78 1.17
CA VAL A 28 -6.50 7.36 1.46
C VAL A 28 -5.84 6.87 0.18
N ILE A 29 -4.83 7.60 -0.26
CA ILE A 29 -4.02 7.26 -1.43
C ILE A 29 -2.64 6.82 -0.93
N LEU A 30 -2.29 5.56 -1.18
CA LEU A 30 -0.99 5.00 -0.83
C LEU A 30 -0.05 5.09 -2.04
N MET A 31 1.10 5.72 -1.85
CA MET A 31 2.18 5.72 -2.83
C MET A 31 3.36 4.91 -2.30
N ALA A 32 3.79 3.90 -3.06
CA ALA A 32 4.94 3.08 -2.71
C ALA A 32 5.56 2.43 -3.94
N ASP A 33 6.89 2.29 -3.94
CA ASP A 33 7.60 1.53 -4.96
C ASP A 33 7.37 0.02 -4.80
N SER A 34 7.55 -0.72 -5.88
CA SER A 34 7.29 -2.16 -5.94
C SER A 34 8.16 -2.98 -5.00
N SER A 35 9.33 -2.46 -4.60
CA SER A 35 10.20 -3.16 -3.66
C SER A 35 9.60 -3.28 -2.25
N LYS A 36 8.52 -2.53 -1.94
CA LYS A 36 7.84 -2.55 -0.64
C LYS A 36 6.83 -3.69 -0.48
N PHE A 37 6.35 -4.29 -1.57
CA PHE A 37 5.39 -5.40 -1.52
C PHE A 37 6.03 -6.66 -0.90
N GLY A 38 5.25 -7.38 -0.11
CA GLY A 38 5.69 -8.58 0.63
C GLY A 38 6.57 -8.30 1.85
N ARG A 39 6.94 -7.04 2.10
CA ARG A 39 7.74 -6.67 3.28
C ARG A 39 6.85 -6.40 4.49
N LYS A 40 7.25 -6.95 5.64
CA LYS A 40 6.64 -6.69 6.95
C LYS A 40 7.58 -5.88 7.83
N SER A 41 6.99 -5.01 8.64
CA SER A 41 7.67 -4.23 9.68
C SER A 41 6.83 -4.29 10.96
N PRO A 42 7.43 -4.03 12.14
CA PRO A 42 6.76 -4.24 13.42
C PRO A 42 5.48 -3.41 13.63
N ASN A 43 5.43 -2.21 13.06
CA ASN A 43 4.31 -1.29 13.27
C ASN A 43 3.34 -1.33 12.09
N VAL A 44 2.04 -1.45 12.37
CA VAL A 44 0.97 -1.40 11.37
C VAL A 44 0.38 0.00 11.34
N VAL A 45 0.50 0.68 10.19
CA VAL A 45 -0.06 2.02 9.95
C VAL A 45 -1.56 1.94 9.71
N CYS A 46 -1.99 1.12 8.76
CA CYS A 46 -3.41 0.94 8.42
C CYS A 46 -3.63 -0.38 7.67
N SER A 47 -4.87 -0.86 7.69
CA SER A 47 -5.30 -2.00 6.86
C SER A 47 -5.37 -1.58 5.39
N LEU A 48 -5.11 -2.51 4.47
CA LEU A 48 -5.31 -2.28 3.04
C LEU A 48 -6.77 -1.95 2.69
N GLU A 49 -7.73 -2.38 3.50
CA GLU A 49 -9.16 -2.07 3.30
C GLU A 49 -9.46 -0.57 3.49
N THR A 50 -8.57 0.18 4.16
CA THR A 50 -8.72 1.63 4.32
C THR A 50 -8.12 2.42 3.16
N VAL A 51 -7.41 1.76 2.23
CA VAL A 51 -6.73 2.38 1.10
C VAL A 51 -7.67 2.38 -0.10
N ASP A 52 -8.00 3.56 -0.62
CA ASP A 52 -8.86 3.69 -1.80
C ASP A 52 -8.07 3.52 -3.10
N LYS A 53 -6.88 4.12 -3.15
CA LYS A 53 -6.00 4.08 -4.33
C LYS A 53 -4.58 3.75 -3.96
N LEU A 54 -3.90 3.00 -4.81
CA LEU A 54 -2.49 2.66 -4.69
C LEU A 54 -1.74 3.08 -5.95
N ILE A 55 -0.65 3.84 -5.78
CA ILE A 55 0.25 4.25 -6.85
C ILE A 55 1.59 3.54 -6.67
N THR A 56 2.05 2.83 -7.71
CA THR A 56 3.31 2.07 -7.72
C THR A 56 4.02 2.15 -9.06
N ASP A 57 5.31 1.82 -9.10
CA ASP A 57 6.03 1.57 -10.33
C ASP A 57 5.64 0.24 -11.01
N ALA A 58 6.10 0.05 -12.25
CA ALA A 58 5.81 -1.11 -13.11
C ALA A 58 6.37 -2.45 -12.61
N GLY A 59 7.18 -2.46 -11.53
CA GLY A 59 7.76 -3.68 -10.95
C GLY A 59 6.82 -4.47 -10.03
N ILE A 60 5.56 -4.05 -9.86
CA ILE A 60 4.58 -4.77 -9.03
C ILE A 60 4.29 -6.17 -9.61
N ASP A 61 4.31 -7.18 -8.74
CA ASP A 61 3.90 -8.55 -9.11
C ASP A 61 2.42 -8.55 -9.54
N PRO A 62 2.06 -9.09 -10.72
CA PRO A 62 0.68 -9.21 -11.18
C PRO A 62 -0.26 -9.87 -10.17
N ALA A 63 0.21 -10.83 -9.38
CA ALA A 63 -0.58 -11.47 -8.34
C ALA A 63 -0.91 -10.49 -7.18
N PHE A 64 0.05 -9.63 -6.81
CA PHE A 64 -0.18 -8.57 -5.84
C PHE A 64 -1.19 -7.56 -6.37
N ARG A 65 -1.02 -7.12 -7.62
CA ARG A 65 -1.95 -6.21 -8.28
C ARG A 65 -3.38 -6.76 -8.25
N GLN A 66 -3.57 -8.00 -8.69
CA GLN A 66 -4.88 -8.64 -8.74
C GLN A 66 -5.49 -8.76 -7.34
N ALA A 67 -4.69 -9.09 -6.32
CA ALA A 67 -5.17 -9.17 -4.95
C ALA A 67 -5.58 -7.80 -4.37
N LEU A 68 -4.89 -6.72 -4.74
CA LEU A 68 -5.26 -5.35 -4.36
C LEU A 68 -6.55 -4.91 -5.05
N GLU A 69 -6.67 -5.13 -6.35
CA GLU A 69 -7.88 -4.82 -7.13
C GLU A 69 -9.09 -5.62 -6.61
N ALA A 70 -8.89 -6.90 -6.23
CA ALA A 70 -9.94 -7.73 -5.62
C ALA A 70 -10.41 -7.22 -4.26
N LYS A 71 -9.59 -6.41 -3.56
CA LYS A 71 -9.96 -5.71 -2.33
C LYS A 71 -10.68 -4.38 -2.58
N GLY A 72 -10.94 -4.02 -3.84
CA GLY A 72 -11.58 -2.77 -4.24
C GLY A 72 -10.62 -1.57 -4.32
N ILE A 73 -9.31 -1.81 -4.26
CA ILE A 73 -8.29 -0.76 -4.33
C ILE A 73 -8.00 -0.45 -5.79
N GLU A 74 -8.10 0.83 -6.18
CA GLU A 74 -7.69 1.27 -7.52
C GLU A 74 -6.15 1.27 -7.61
N VAL A 75 -5.58 0.45 -8.48
CA VAL A 75 -4.13 0.36 -8.67
C VAL A 75 -3.71 1.17 -9.90
N ILE A 76 -2.89 2.19 -9.68
CA ILE A 76 -2.31 3.07 -10.69
C ILE A 76 -0.83 2.72 -10.83
N ILE A 77 -0.43 2.27 -12.02
CA ILE A 77 0.96 1.93 -12.33
C ILE A 77 1.60 3.09 -13.09
N THR A 78 2.72 3.59 -12.59
CA THR A 78 3.48 4.70 -13.19
C THR A 78 4.87 4.24 -13.61
N GLY A 79 5.23 4.40 -14.87
CA GLY A 79 6.52 3.97 -15.43
C GLY A 79 6.34 3.01 -16.59
N GLU A 80 7.36 2.93 -17.45
CA GLU A 80 7.34 2.02 -18.60
C GLU A 80 7.69 0.59 -18.12
N SER A 81 6.91 -0.40 -18.58
CA SER A 81 7.39 -1.78 -18.59
C SER A 81 8.54 -1.84 -19.57
N ASN A 82 9.78 -1.90 -19.07
CA ASN A 82 10.95 -2.08 -19.93
C ASN A 82 10.74 -3.32 -20.79
N GLU A 83 10.53 -3.11 -22.09
CA GLU A 83 10.67 -4.13 -23.14
C GLU A 83 12.15 -4.50 -23.33
#